data_AF-A0A367UBU7-F1
#
_entry.id   AF-A0A367UBU7-F1
#
_cell.length_a   1.000
_cell.length_b   1.000
_cell.length_c   1.000
_cell.angle_alpha   90.00
_cell.angle_beta   90.00
_cell.angle_gamma   90.00
#
_symmetry.space_group_name_H-M   'P 1'
#
loop_
_entity.id
_entity.type
_entity.pdbx_description
1 polymer ?
#
loop_
_entity_poly.entity_id
_entity_poly.type
_entity_poly.pdbx_seq_one_letter_code
_entity_poly.pdbx_strand_id
1 'polypeptide(L)'
;MKTKIVFGAAVAAVVSVAALTSAFALDYRPAQIAQLQGLDKITARISTFEVPVGQTAKFGTLTIRVDACYRTPPEERPESAGFLEISDQREDAEKTVAELFSGWMFASTPGLSGLEHPVYDVWVKECIDPNDQGSGAVEQGQPAPAE
;
A
#
# COMPACT_ATOMS: atom_id res chain seq x y z
N MET A 1 66.24 6.78 38.44
CA MET A 1 65.46 7.69 39.31
C MET A 1 64.51 8.49 38.43
N LYS A 2 63.26 8.04 38.29
CA LYS A 2 62.01 8.75 38.65
C LYS A 2 61.98 10.23 38.21
N THR A 3 61.05 10.61 37.31
CA THR A 3 60.12 11.79 37.39
C THR A 3 59.39 12.00 36.04
N LYS A 4 58.16 11.49 35.89
CA LYS A 4 56.83 12.16 35.91
C LYS A 4 56.36 12.72 34.56
N ILE A 5 55.40 11.99 33.99
CA ILE A 5 54.43 12.40 32.96
C ILE A 5 53.52 13.50 33.52
N VAL A 6 53.23 14.52 32.73
CA VAL A 6 52.07 15.40 32.89
C VAL A 6 51.33 15.43 31.54
N PHE A 7 50.27 14.63 31.43
CA PHE A 7 49.30 14.73 30.34
C PHE A 7 48.36 15.91 30.66
N GLY A 8 48.54 17.03 29.96
CA GLY A 8 47.60 18.13 29.96
C GLY A 8 46.40 17.77 29.09
N ALA A 9 45.24 17.68 29.73
CA ALA A 9 43.96 17.44 29.09
C ALA A 9 43.53 18.65 28.24
N ALA A 10 43.27 18.41 26.96
CA ALA A 10 42.43 19.27 26.14
C ALA A 10 41.46 18.36 25.37
N VAL A 11 40.53 17.74 26.10
CA VAL A 11 39.36 17.10 25.49
C VAL A 11 38.39 18.23 25.19
N ALA A 12 38.42 18.72 23.95
CA ALA A 12 37.39 19.60 23.43
C ALA A 12 36.07 18.81 23.41
N ALA A 13 35.21 19.05 24.40
CA ALA A 13 33.86 18.52 24.45
C ALA A 13 33.02 19.20 23.36
N VAL A 14 33.07 18.67 22.14
CA VAL A 14 32.07 18.94 21.12
C VAL A 14 30.82 18.16 21.54
N VAL A 15 29.95 18.82 22.32
CA VAL A 15 28.62 18.29 22.63
C VAL A 15 27.79 18.41 21.35
N SER A 16 27.84 17.35 20.53
CA SER A 16 26.88 17.15 19.44
C SER A 16 25.49 17.00 20.05
N VAL A 17 24.71 18.08 20.02
CA VAL A 17 23.26 18.03 20.24
C VAL A 17 22.67 17.33 19.02
N ALA A 18 22.59 16.00 19.08
CA ALA A 18 21.81 15.22 18.13
C ALA A 18 20.33 15.57 18.38
N ALA A 19 19.75 16.33 17.45
CA ALA A 19 18.35 16.71 17.50
C ALA A 19 17.48 15.44 17.54
N LEU A 20 16.61 15.36 18.56
CA LEU A 20 15.56 14.36 18.68
C LEU A 20 14.47 14.67 17.64
N THR A 21 14.64 14.20 16.41
CA THR A 21 13.55 14.18 15.43
C THR A 21 12.67 12.97 15.71
N SER A 22 11.48 13.19 16.25
CA SER A 22 10.45 12.14 16.38
C SER A 22 10.05 11.67 14.98
N ALA A 23 10.40 10.44 14.61
CA ALA A 23 9.88 9.82 13.40
C ALA A 23 8.46 9.31 13.69
N PHE A 24 7.45 9.95 13.09
CA PHE A 24 6.11 9.36 13.01
C PHE A 24 6.18 8.22 11.99
N ALA A 25 6.31 6.99 12.46
CA ALA A 25 6.15 5.82 11.61
C ALA A 25 4.65 5.55 11.43
N LEU A 26 4.18 5.48 10.18
CA LEU A 26 2.81 5.05 9.90
C LEU A 26 2.62 3.63 10.43
N ASP A 27 1.58 3.43 11.24
CA ASP A 27 1.31 2.15 11.86
C ASP A 27 0.55 1.23 10.89
N TYR A 28 1.25 0.53 10.02
CA TYR A 28 0.61 -0.42 9.11
C TYR A 28 0.18 -1.70 9.84
N ARG A 29 -1.12 -1.99 9.79
CA ARG A 29 -1.75 -3.19 10.34
C ARG A 29 -2.18 -4.14 9.21
N PRO A 30 -1.88 -5.44 9.32
CA PRO A 30 -2.27 -6.40 8.30
C PRO A 30 -3.79 -6.50 8.23
N ALA A 31 -4.33 -6.60 7.02
CA ALA A 31 -5.74 -6.85 6.78
C ALA A 31 -5.90 -8.16 6.00
N GLN A 32 -7.07 -8.81 6.13
CA GLN A 32 -7.28 -10.14 5.56
C GLN A 32 -7.78 -10.11 4.12
N ILE A 33 -8.33 -8.99 3.67
CA ILE A 33 -8.97 -8.84 2.37
C ILE A 33 -8.42 -7.59 1.67
N ALA A 34 -7.98 -7.73 0.42
CA ALA A 34 -7.71 -6.62 -0.46
C ALA A 34 -8.93 -6.34 -1.33
N GLN A 35 -9.51 -5.14 -1.19
CA GLN A 35 -10.49 -4.64 -2.14
C GLN A 35 -9.75 -3.94 -3.28
N LEU A 36 -9.93 -4.45 -4.49
CA LEU A 36 -9.29 -3.97 -5.70
C LEU A 36 -10.31 -3.32 -6.62
N GLN A 37 -9.83 -2.39 -7.44
CA GLN A 37 -10.58 -1.84 -8.57
C GLN A 37 -9.93 -2.27 -9.88
N GLY A 38 -10.77 -2.69 -10.82
CA GLY A 38 -10.39 -3.02 -12.19
C GLY A 38 -11.16 -2.15 -13.17
N LEU A 39 -10.45 -1.46 -14.08
CA LEU A 39 -11.05 -0.76 -15.22
C LEU A 39 -10.83 -1.59 -16.48
N ASP A 40 -11.92 -1.89 -17.19
CA ASP A 40 -11.86 -2.35 -18.58
C ASP A 40 -11.91 -1.11 -19.49
N LYS A 41 -10.81 -0.82 -20.19
CA LYS A 41 -10.68 0.33 -21.10
C LYS A 41 -11.50 0.18 -22.38
N ILE A 42 -11.87 -1.05 -22.76
CA ILE A 42 -12.68 -1.32 -23.95
C ILE A 42 -14.14 -1.02 -23.66
N THR A 43 -14.64 -1.46 -22.51
CA THR A 43 -16.04 -1.24 -22.11
C THR A 43 -16.26 0.02 -21.26
N ALA A 44 -15.17 0.68 -20.84
CA ALA A 44 -15.16 1.81 -19.91
C ALA A 44 -15.85 1.50 -18.57
N ARG A 45 -15.78 0.25 -18.10
CA ARG A 45 -16.43 -0.19 -16.85
C ARG A 45 -15.40 -0.38 -15.74
N ILE A 46 -15.67 0.26 -14.60
CA ILE A 46 -14.93 0.02 -13.34
C ILE A 46 -15.70 -1.02 -12.53
N SER A 47 -15.00 -2.06 -12.10
CA SER A 47 -15.51 -3.08 -11.19
C SER A 47 -14.71 -3.08 -9.90
N THR A 48 -15.39 -3.32 -8.79
CA THR A 48 -14.74 -3.53 -7.48
C THR A 48 -14.90 -5.00 -7.11
N PHE A 49 -13.81 -5.63 -6.68
CA PHE A 49 -13.81 -7.02 -6.25
C PHE A 49 -12.84 -7.22 -5.10
N GLU A 50 -13.11 -8.23 -4.29
CA GLU A 50 -12.36 -8.54 -3.08
C GLU A 50 -11.55 -9.81 -3.29
N VAL A 51 -10.29 -9.76 -2.84
CA VAL A 51 -9.36 -10.88 -2.92
C VAL A 51 -8.78 -11.09 -1.52
N PRO A 52 -9.07 -12.23 -0.87
CA PRO A 52 -8.42 -12.57 0.39
C PRO A 52 -6.90 -12.69 0.19
N VAL A 53 -6.14 -12.29 1.21
CA VAL A 53 -4.67 -12.44 1.19
C VAL A 53 -4.30 -13.92 1.08
N GLY A 54 -3.34 -14.22 0.19
CA GLY A 54 -2.91 -15.56 -0.18
C GLY A 54 -3.78 -16.23 -1.25
N GLN A 55 -4.79 -15.53 -1.79
CA GLN A 55 -5.67 -16.05 -2.84
C GLN A 55 -5.50 -15.31 -4.16
N THR A 56 -6.17 -15.85 -5.18
CA THR A 56 -6.14 -15.35 -6.54
C THR A 56 -7.55 -15.05 -7.02
N ALA A 57 -7.70 -13.95 -7.75
CA ALA A 57 -8.93 -13.59 -8.44
C ALA A 57 -8.67 -13.39 -9.94
N LYS A 58 -9.74 -13.43 -10.74
CA LYS A 58 -9.70 -13.15 -12.17
C LYS A 58 -10.40 -11.84 -12.49
N PHE A 59 -9.80 -11.06 -13.40
CA PHE A 59 -10.41 -9.87 -13.97
C PHE A 59 -10.13 -9.84 -15.48
N GLY A 60 -11.13 -10.16 -16.29
CA GLY A 60 -10.93 -10.41 -17.72
C GLY A 60 -9.98 -11.59 -17.93
N THR A 61 -8.89 -11.36 -18.65
CA THR A 61 -7.81 -12.36 -18.84
C THR A 61 -6.76 -12.32 -17.72
N LEU A 62 -6.80 -11.32 -16.84
CA LEU A 62 -5.82 -11.17 -15.77
C LEU A 62 -6.08 -12.17 -14.65
N THR A 63 -4.98 -12.74 -14.15
CA THR A 63 -4.92 -13.53 -12.92
C THR A 63 -4.15 -12.73 -11.88
N ILE A 64 -4.82 -12.36 -10.78
CA ILE A 64 -4.33 -11.42 -9.77
C ILE A 64 -4.17 -12.17 -8.45
N ARG A 65 -2.94 -12.30 -7.95
CA ARG A 65 -2.62 -12.86 -6.64
C ARG A 65 -2.31 -11.73 -5.65
N VAL A 66 -2.88 -11.81 -4.45
CA VAL A 66 -2.61 -10.86 -3.37
C VAL A 66 -1.80 -11.58 -2.30
N ASP A 67 -0.59 -11.09 -2.00
CA ASP A 67 0.29 -11.72 -0.99
C ASP A 67 0.32 -10.99 0.33
N ALA A 68 0.03 -9.69 0.30
CA ALA A 68 -0.05 -8.87 1.49
C ALA A 68 -1.05 -7.74 1.30
N CYS A 69 -1.72 -7.39 2.39
CA CYS A 69 -2.56 -6.20 2.47
C CYS A 69 -2.35 -5.57 3.84
N TYR A 70 -1.99 -4.29 3.87
CA TYR A 70 -1.81 -3.51 5.08
C TYR A 70 -2.60 -2.21 5.00
N ARG A 71 -3.10 -1.74 6.15
CA ARG A 71 -3.80 -0.46 6.28
C ARG A 71 -3.32 0.32 7.49
N THR A 72 -3.46 1.63 7.45
CA THR A 72 -3.28 2.47 8.64
C THR A 72 -4.54 2.43 9.52
N PRO A 73 -4.39 2.63 10.84
CA PRO A 73 -5.53 2.75 11.74
C PRO A 73 -6.32 4.05 11.48
N PRO A 74 -7.59 4.13 11.90
CA PRO A 74 -8.47 5.27 11.63
C PRO A 74 -8.03 6.58 12.32
N GLU A 75 -7.19 6.51 13.36
CA GLU A 75 -6.60 7.69 14.02
C GLU A 75 -5.51 8.36 13.17
N GLU A 76 -4.97 7.66 12.18
CA GLU A 76 -3.96 8.15 11.26
C GLU A 76 -4.57 8.53 9.90
N ARG A 77 -3.74 9.09 9.02
CA ARG A 77 -4.17 9.33 7.63
C ARG A 77 -4.52 7.99 6.96
N PRO A 78 -5.69 7.85 6.34
CA PRO A 78 -6.07 6.64 5.64
C PRO A 78 -5.09 6.29 4.52
N GLU A 79 -4.57 5.08 4.57
CA GLU A 79 -3.73 4.50 3.53
C GLU A 79 -3.89 2.98 3.53
N SER A 80 -3.82 2.39 2.34
CA SER A 80 -3.81 0.94 2.17
C SER A 80 -2.73 0.57 1.17
N ALA A 81 -1.87 -0.36 1.55
CA ALA A 81 -0.78 -0.86 0.73
C ALA A 81 -0.95 -2.37 0.52
N GLY A 82 -1.01 -2.80 -0.74
CA GLY A 82 -1.13 -4.21 -1.10
C GLY A 82 0.04 -4.68 -1.95
N PHE A 83 0.59 -5.85 -1.66
CA PHE A 83 1.55 -6.51 -2.55
C PHE A 83 0.80 -7.46 -3.47
N LEU A 84 0.88 -7.19 -4.78
CA LEU A 84 0.15 -7.92 -5.80
C LEU A 84 1.11 -8.49 -6.84
N GLU A 85 0.76 -9.67 -7.35
CA GLU A 85 1.34 -10.23 -8.57
C GLU A 85 0.22 -10.44 -9.59
N ILE A 86 0.44 -9.97 -10.81
CA ILE A 86 -0.55 -10.03 -11.88
C ILE A 86 0.09 -10.61 -13.12
N SER A 87 -0.58 -11.60 -13.71
CA SER A 87 -0.20 -12.23 -14.96
C SER A 87 -1.38 -12.21 -15.93
N ASP A 88 -1.08 -12.24 -17.24
CA ASP A 88 -2.11 -12.45 -18.26
C ASP A 88 -2.27 -13.96 -18.47
N GLN A 89 -3.49 -14.47 -18.43
CA GLN A 89 -3.77 -15.85 -18.79
C GLN A 89 -4.79 -15.86 -19.92
N ARG A 90 -4.27 -15.83 -21.15
CA ARG A 90 -5.08 -15.96 -22.35
C ARG A 90 -5.51 -17.41 -22.56
N GLU A 91 -6.77 -17.62 -22.91
CA GLU A 91 -7.36 -18.94 -23.11
C GLU A 91 -6.72 -19.73 -24.29
N ASP A 92 -5.99 -19.04 -25.19
CA ASP A 92 -5.28 -19.61 -26.33
C ASP A 92 -3.85 -20.10 -26.01
N ALA A 93 -3.35 -19.84 -24.80
CA ALA A 93 -2.00 -20.17 -24.38
C ALA A 93 -2.00 -21.28 -23.32
N GLU A 94 -1.51 -22.46 -23.67
CA GLU A 94 -1.32 -23.62 -22.77
C GLU A 94 -0.24 -23.38 -21.69
N LYS A 95 0.33 -22.17 -21.63
CA LYS A 95 1.31 -21.71 -20.63
C LYS A 95 0.85 -20.38 -20.06
N THR A 96 0.93 -20.22 -18.74
CA THR A 96 0.79 -18.93 -18.03
C THR A 96 1.64 -17.88 -18.73
N VAL A 97 0.98 -16.85 -19.26
CA VAL A 97 1.58 -15.80 -20.09
C VAL A 97 2.12 -14.71 -19.16
N ALA A 98 3.23 -14.10 -19.58
CA ALA A 98 4.02 -13.03 -18.95
C ALA A 98 3.50 -12.44 -17.61
N GLU A 99 4.36 -12.45 -16.60
CA GLU A 99 4.18 -11.59 -15.42
C GLU A 99 4.10 -10.12 -15.87
N LEU A 100 2.96 -9.49 -15.61
CA LEU A 100 2.68 -8.11 -16.00
C LEU A 100 3.02 -7.12 -14.89
N PHE A 101 2.90 -7.55 -13.63
CA PHE A 101 3.17 -6.73 -12.47
C PHE A 101 3.55 -7.60 -11.27
N SER A 102 4.53 -7.15 -10.49
CA SER A 102 4.85 -7.68 -9.17
C SER A 102 5.36 -6.52 -8.31
N GLY A 103 4.63 -6.16 -7.26
CA GLY A 103 5.00 -5.01 -6.45
C GLY A 103 3.92 -4.50 -5.49
N TRP A 104 4.27 -3.41 -4.81
CA TRP A 104 3.41 -2.71 -3.85
C TRP A 104 2.54 -1.66 -4.52
N MET A 105 1.22 -1.76 -4.37
CA MET A 105 0.22 -0.76 -4.75
C MET A 105 -0.21 0.06 -3.54
N PHE A 106 -0.47 1.35 -3.73
CA PHE A 106 -0.92 2.28 -2.69
C PHE A 106 -2.28 2.88 -3.06
N ALA A 107 -3.26 2.74 -2.18
CA ALA A 107 -4.63 3.19 -2.41
C ALA A 107 -4.73 4.72 -2.55
N SER A 108 -3.95 5.48 -1.79
CA SER A 108 -3.99 6.95 -1.87
C SER A 108 -3.39 7.49 -3.17
N THR A 109 -2.50 6.73 -3.82
CA THR A 109 -1.77 7.15 -5.02
C THR A 109 -1.70 6.02 -6.06
N PRO A 110 -2.84 5.62 -6.67
CA PRO A 110 -2.87 4.51 -7.63
C PRO A 110 -1.93 4.69 -8.82
N GLY A 111 -1.76 5.93 -9.30
CA GLY A 111 -0.87 6.24 -10.42
C GLY A 111 0.63 6.06 -10.12
N LEU A 112 1.01 5.80 -8.87
CA LEU A 112 2.42 5.53 -8.52
C LEU A 112 2.81 4.09 -8.86
N SER A 113 1.92 3.13 -8.64
CA SER A 113 2.25 1.71 -8.77
C SER A 113 1.07 0.79 -9.10
N GLY A 114 0.00 1.31 -9.70
CA GLY A 114 -1.06 0.49 -10.30
C GLY A 114 -0.59 -0.23 -11.56
N LEU A 115 -1.28 -1.31 -11.93
CA LEU A 115 -1.08 -1.94 -13.22
C LEU A 115 -1.75 -1.08 -14.30
N GLU A 116 -0.96 -0.62 -15.27
CA GLU A 116 -1.43 0.03 -16.49
C GLU A 116 -1.26 -0.91 -17.68
N HIS A 117 -2.29 -1.70 -17.99
CA HIS A 117 -2.28 -2.61 -19.15
C HIS A 117 -3.06 -1.99 -20.32
N PRO A 118 -2.76 -2.31 -21.60
CA PRO A 118 -3.46 -1.69 -22.75
C PRO A 118 -4.98 -1.87 -22.74
N VAL A 119 -5.47 -2.95 -22.12
CA VAL A 119 -6.90 -3.29 -22.03
C VAL A 119 -7.49 -3.06 -20.64
N TYR A 120 -6.69 -3.24 -19.59
CA TYR A 120 -7.15 -3.27 -18.21
C TYR A 120 -6.29 -2.34 -17.34
N ASP A 121 -6.86 -1.69 -16.34
CA ASP A 121 -6.10 -1.12 -15.23
C ASP A 121 -6.52 -1.79 -13.92
N VAL A 122 -5.57 -2.05 -13.04
CA VAL A 122 -5.85 -2.64 -11.71
C VAL A 122 -5.10 -1.88 -10.63
N TRP A 123 -5.80 -1.51 -9.57
CA TRP A 123 -5.21 -0.87 -8.40
C TRP A 123 -5.88 -1.30 -7.09
N VAL A 124 -5.15 -1.17 -5.99
CA VAL A 124 -5.69 -1.35 -4.64
C VAL A 124 -6.59 -0.17 -4.30
N LYS A 125 -7.79 -0.45 -3.80
CA LYS A 125 -8.71 0.57 -3.29
C LYS A 125 -8.66 0.66 -1.76
N GLU A 126 -8.68 -0.47 -1.08
CA GLU A 126 -8.66 -0.53 0.38
C GLU A 126 -8.25 -1.92 0.87
N CYS A 127 -7.59 -2.00 2.02
CA CYS A 127 -7.37 -3.23 2.76
C CYS A 127 -8.42 -3.34 3.89
N ILE A 128 -9.22 -4.40 3.89
CA ILE A 128 -10.35 -4.61 4.80
C ILE A 128 -10.00 -5.70 5.80
N ASP A 129 -10.19 -5.39 7.09
CA ASP A 129 -10.23 -6.39 8.15
C ASP A 129 -11.71 -6.66 8.48
N PRO A 130 -12.22 -7.90 8.30
CA PRO A 130 -13.61 -8.22 8.59
C PRO A 130 -14.00 -8.02 10.06
N ASN A 131 -13.02 -7.92 10.96
CA ASN A 131 -13.23 -7.70 12.40
C ASN A 131 -13.36 -6.21 12.75
N ASP A 132 -12.91 -5.30 11.89
CA ASP A 132 -13.02 -3.85 12.08
C ASP A 132 -14.25 -3.30 11.35
N GLN A 133 -15.43 -3.66 11.84
CA GLN A 133 -16.71 -3.16 11.36
C GLN A 133 -16.94 -1.73 11.88
N GLY A 134 -16.29 -0.74 11.27
CA GLY A 134 -16.68 0.66 11.44
C GLY A 134 -15.53 1.65 11.31
N SER A 135 -15.19 2.04 10.08
CA SER A 135 -14.61 3.36 9.74
C SER A 135 -14.46 3.54 8.21
N GLY A 136 -15.43 3.07 7.42
CA GLY A 136 -15.43 3.22 5.95
C GLY A 136 -16.36 4.30 5.41
N ALA A 137 -16.93 5.14 6.28
CA ALA A 137 -17.80 6.25 5.90
C ALA A 137 -17.42 7.50 6.70
N VAL A 138 -16.32 8.13 6.33
CA VAL A 138 -16.15 9.56 6.62
C VAL A 138 -17.15 10.29 5.73
N GLU A 139 -18.25 10.71 6.35
CA GLU A 139 -19.07 11.89 6.03
C GLU A 139 -19.23 12.19 4.53
N GLN A 140 -20.33 11.69 3.94
CA GLN A 140 -20.91 12.36 2.79
C GLN A 140 -21.26 13.77 3.21
N GLY A 141 -20.62 14.76 2.57
CA GLY A 141 -20.92 16.17 2.78
C GLY A 141 -22.42 16.43 2.73
N GLN A 142 -22.97 16.75 3.90
CA GLN A 142 -24.31 17.28 4.08
C GLN A 142 -24.47 18.52 3.20
N PRO A 143 -25.44 18.60 2.27
CA PRO A 143 -25.70 19.85 1.57
C PRO A 143 -26.17 20.90 2.58
N ALA A 144 -25.57 22.09 2.51
CA ALA A 144 -25.97 23.25 3.30
C ALA A 144 -27.48 23.54 3.10
N PRO A 145 -28.22 23.89 4.16
CA PRO A 145 -29.60 24.35 3.99
C PRO A 145 -29.61 25.63 3.15
N ALA A 146 -30.46 25.65 2.13
CA ALA A 146 -30.78 26.86 1.39
C ALA A 146 -31.58 27.79 2.31
N GLU A 147 -31.11 29.02 2.49
CA GLU A 147 -31.94 30.18 2.82
C GLU A 147 -32.41 30.85 1.53
#